data_AF-A0A8T4NGG7-F1
#
_entry.id   AF-A0A8T4NGG7-F1
#
_cell.length_a   1.000
_cell.length_b   1.000
_cell.length_c   1.000
_cell.angle_alpha   90.00
_cell.angle_beta   90.00
_cell.angle_gamma   90.00
#
_symmetry.space_group_name_H-M   'P 1'
#
loop_
_entity.id
_entity.type
_entity.pdbx_description
1 polymer ?
#
loop_
_entity_poly.entity_id
_entity_poly.type
_entity_poly.pdbx_seq_one_letter_code
_entity_poly.pdbx_strand_id
1 'polypeptide(L)'
;MKLQNYLDALKNCPDEEVRTQDSCEQKVHRLTADFGVYDNFPIFLRTDFSGLIEYLNSSRKYELSGSDNKTKYNFDYIPGTVRLQVSNQVYSLCCFGTEEEKQMQRKNYNTTVILHPYQKKKMPFVSDERAIAVVVDDIAQLIQREHIPSCFPQSIGWNNLNDYSQIVYFPDEVEIEMCKSQGAKQ
;
A
#
# COMPACT_ATOMS: atom_id res chain seq x y z
N MET A 1 0.25 -12.88 -2.21
CA MET A 1 -1.01 -12.80 -2.98
C MET A 1 -0.77 -12.04 -4.29
N LYS A 2 -1.44 -12.45 -5.39
CA LYS A 2 -1.38 -11.71 -6.67
C LYS A 2 -2.11 -10.38 -6.54
N LEU A 3 -1.54 -9.31 -7.11
CA LEU A 3 -2.12 -7.97 -7.07
C LEU A 3 -3.59 -7.94 -7.53
N GLN A 4 -3.93 -8.57 -8.66
CA GLN A 4 -5.31 -8.56 -9.15
C GLN A 4 -6.31 -9.15 -8.16
N ASN A 5 -5.97 -10.29 -7.53
CA ASN A 5 -6.83 -10.93 -6.54
C ASN A 5 -7.07 -10.01 -5.33
N TYR A 6 -6.05 -9.27 -4.92
CA TYR A 6 -6.17 -8.29 -3.84
C TYR A 6 -7.10 -7.15 -4.22
N LEU A 7 -6.95 -6.57 -5.42
CA LEU A 7 -7.81 -5.48 -5.90
C LEU A 7 -9.28 -5.92 -6.00
N ASP A 8 -9.53 -7.11 -6.53
CA ASP A 8 -10.87 -7.68 -6.62
C ASP A 8 -11.47 -7.88 -5.21
N ALA A 9 -10.65 -8.30 -4.24
CA ALA A 9 -11.09 -8.45 -2.86
C ALA A 9 -11.38 -7.10 -2.18
N LEU A 10 -10.52 -6.10 -2.36
CA LEU A 10 -10.74 -4.74 -1.84
C LEU A 10 -12.04 -4.14 -2.39
N LYS A 11 -12.28 -4.28 -3.69
CA LYS A 11 -13.47 -3.75 -4.38
C LYS A 11 -14.77 -4.34 -3.85
N ASN A 12 -14.78 -5.63 -3.55
CA ASN A 12 -15.98 -6.35 -3.09
C ASN A 12 -16.12 -6.42 -1.56
N CYS A 13 -15.10 -5.99 -0.81
CA CYS A 13 -15.15 -5.94 0.64
C CYS A 13 -16.25 -4.97 1.10
N PRO A 14 -17.14 -5.32 2.04
CA PRO A 14 -18.06 -4.37 2.67
C PRO A 14 -17.32 -3.26 3.43
N ASP A 15 -17.85 -2.04 3.39
CA ASP A 15 -17.33 -0.91 4.18
C ASP A 15 -17.99 -0.85 5.57
N GLU A 16 -17.62 -1.79 6.44
CA GLU A 16 -18.21 -1.95 7.77
C GLU A 16 -17.15 -2.20 8.85
N GLU A 17 -17.53 -2.00 10.10
CA GLU A 17 -16.70 -2.35 11.25
C GLU A 17 -16.93 -3.81 11.68
N VAL A 18 -15.85 -4.48 12.07
CA VAL A 18 -15.82 -5.85 12.57
C VAL A 18 -14.98 -5.92 13.84
N ARG A 19 -15.08 -7.03 14.59
CA ARG A 19 -14.12 -7.35 15.67
C ARG A 19 -13.00 -8.23 15.12
N THR A 20 -11.77 -7.93 15.49
CA THR A 20 -10.61 -8.80 15.20
C THR A 20 -10.73 -10.13 15.95
N GLN A 21 -10.15 -11.18 15.39
CA GLN A 21 -10.11 -12.53 15.99
C GLN A 21 -8.95 -12.72 16.99
N ASP A 22 -8.12 -11.70 17.17
CA ASP A 22 -7.02 -11.74 18.13
C ASP A 22 -7.52 -11.60 19.58
N SER A 23 -6.62 -11.83 20.53
CA SER A 23 -6.93 -11.80 21.97
C SER A 23 -7.41 -10.43 22.49
N CYS A 24 -7.38 -9.39 21.66
CA CYS A 24 -7.72 -8.02 22.01
C CYS A 24 -9.11 -7.60 21.51
N GLU A 25 -9.77 -8.39 20.64
CA GLU A 25 -11.10 -8.13 20.06
C GLU A 25 -11.34 -6.65 19.69
N GLN A 26 -10.40 -6.05 18.97
CA GLN A 26 -10.49 -4.65 18.61
C GLN A 26 -11.56 -4.45 17.54
N LYS A 27 -12.34 -3.37 17.69
CA LYS A 27 -13.29 -2.95 16.67
C LYS A 27 -12.55 -2.12 15.61
N VAL A 28 -12.47 -2.64 14.39
CA VAL A 28 -11.75 -2.03 13.26
C VAL A 28 -12.59 -2.17 11.98
N HIS A 29 -12.23 -1.45 10.91
CA HIS A 29 -12.88 -1.67 9.61
C HIS A 29 -12.48 -3.03 9.02
N ARG A 30 -13.41 -3.68 8.30
CA ARG A 30 -13.16 -4.97 7.64
C ARG A 30 -11.97 -4.92 6.68
N LEU A 31 -11.78 -3.79 5.99
CA LEU A 31 -10.61 -3.57 5.14
C LEU A 31 -9.28 -3.64 5.91
N THR A 32 -9.23 -3.16 7.16
CA THR A 32 -8.08 -3.33 8.05
C THR A 32 -7.96 -4.78 8.50
N ALA A 33 -9.06 -5.37 8.96
CA ALA A 33 -9.09 -6.71 9.53
C ALA A 33 -8.66 -7.79 8.53
N ASP A 34 -9.11 -7.68 7.28
CA ASP A 34 -8.93 -8.73 6.28
C ASP A 34 -7.82 -8.41 5.26
N PHE A 35 -7.49 -7.13 5.05
CA PHE A 35 -6.59 -6.69 3.98
C PHE A 35 -5.50 -5.70 4.41
N GLY A 36 -5.41 -5.37 5.70
CA GLY A 36 -4.36 -4.52 6.25
C GLY A 36 -4.41 -3.08 5.75
N VAL A 37 -5.56 -2.60 5.26
CA VAL A 37 -5.70 -1.20 4.82
C VAL A 37 -5.99 -0.33 6.04
N TYR A 38 -5.10 0.62 6.35
CA TYR A 38 -5.20 1.57 7.46
C TYR A 38 -4.30 2.80 7.22
N ASP A 39 -4.24 3.76 8.14
CA ASP A 39 -3.36 4.93 8.03
C ASP A 39 -1.86 4.55 7.97
N ASN A 40 -1.10 5.28 7.17
CA ASN A 40 0.30 5.02 6.84
C ASN A 40 0.52 3.76 6.01
N PHE A 41 -0.47 3.35 5.20
CA PHE A 41 -0.37 2.19 4.32
C PHE A 41 0.76 2.37 3.28
N PRO A 42 1.85 1.59 3.36
CA PRO A 42 3.00 1.74 2.49
C PRO A 42 2.87 0.88 1.23
N ILE A 43 3.29 1.43 0.11
CA ILE A 43 3.49 0.73 -1.16
C ILE A 43 4.92 0.98 -1.60
N PHE A 44 5.69 -0.08 -1.78
CA PHE A 44 7.04 -0.01 -2.31
C PHE A 44 7.03 -0.21 -3.80
N LEU A 45 7.81 0.60 -4.52
CA LEU A 45 7.94 0.57 -5.96
C LEU A 45 9.42 0.53 -6.35
N ARG A 46 9.72 -0.21 -7.43
CA ARG A 46 11.00 -0.12 -8.14
C ARG A 46 10.75 0.62 -9.44
N THR A 47 10.94 1.94 -9.41
CA THR A 47 10.61 2.81 -10.55
C THR A 47 11.58 3.98 -10.66
N ASP A 48 11.56 4.68 -11.80
CA ASP A 48 12.18 5.99 -11.89
C ASP A 48 11.34 7.00 -11.10
N PHE A 49 11.95 7.58 -10.07
CA PHE A 49 11.27 8.49 -9.18
C PHE A 49 10.78 9.74 -9.91
N SER A 50 11.59 10.29 -10.81
CA SER A 50 11.23 11.51 -11.54
C SER A 50 10.02 11.27 -12.46
N GLY A 51 10.02 10.16 -13.20
CA GLY A 51 8.90 9.74 -14.04
C GLY A 51 7.61 9.49 -13.25
N LEU A 52 7.69 8.90 -12.05
CA LEU A 52 6.51 8.76 -11.18
C LEU A 52 5.94 10.12 -10.76
N ILE A 53 6.79 11.06 -10.36
CA ILE A 53 6.37 12.41 -9.98
C ILE A 53 5.73 13.16 -11.16
N GLU A 54 6.29 13.02 -12.36
CA GLU A 54 5.72 13.61 -13.59
C GLU A 54 4.35 13.00 -13.93
N TYR A 55 4.20 11.67 -13.80
CA TYR A 55 2.92 11.01 -13.96
C TYR A 55 1.86 11.53 -12.98
N LEU A 56 2.19 11.62 -11.69
CA LEU A 56 1.26 12.09 -10.68
C LEU A 56 0.87 13.56 -10.91
N ASN A 57 1.81 14.41 -11.31
CA ASN A 57 1.54 15.82 -11.65
C ASN A 57 0.67 15.98 -12.90
N SER A 58 0.86 15.14 -13.91
CA SER A 58 0.08 15.19 -15.15
C SER A 58 -1.31 14.55 -15.02
N SER A 59 -1.48 13.67 -14.03
CA SER A 59 -2.77 13.08 -13.69
C SER A 59 -3.70 14.14 -13.08
N ARG A 60 -4.89 14.28 -13.67
CA ARG A 60 -5.95 15.17 -13.13
C ARG A 60 -6.55 14.69 -11.79
N LYS A 61 -6.11 13.53 -11.27
CA LYS A 61 -6.61 12.93 -10.03
C LYS A 61 -5.86 13.41 -8.78
N TYR A 62 -4.65 13.96 -8.96
CA TYR A 62 -3.75 14.33 -7.87
C TYR A 62 -3.40 15.81 -7.91
N GLU A 63 -3.27 16.43 -6.74
CA GLU A 63 -2.79 17.80 -6.59
C GLU A 63 -1.52 17.82 -5.74
N LEU A 64 -0.44 18.43 -6.25
CA LEU A 64 0.80 18.58 -5.50
C LEU A 64 0.58 19.54 -4.32
N SER A 65 0.69 19.03 -3.09
CA SER A 65 0.44 19.76 -1.85
C SER A 65 1.70 20.12 -1.07
N GLY A 66 2.86 19.59 -1.46
CA GLY A 66 4.16 20.00 -0.92
C GLY A 66 5.33 19.16 -1.42
N SER A 67 6.56 19.63 -1.22
CA SER A 67 7.79 18.91 -1.56
C SER A 67 8.92 19.27 -0.60
N ASP A 68 9.77 18.31 -0.27
CA ASP A 68 11.01 18.49 0.48
C ASP A 68 12.19 18.06 -0.39
N ASN A 69 13.04 19.03 -0.78
CA ASN A 69 14.34 18.85 -1.42
C ASN A 69 14.39 17.80 -2.55
N LYS A 70 13.30 17.62 -3.31
CA LYS A 70 13.15 16.62 -4.38
C LYS A 70 13.33 15.15 -3.94
N THR A 71 13.34 14.86 -2.64
CA THR A 71 13.42 13.49 -2.11
C THR A 71 12.06 13.00 -1.61
N LYS A 72 11.14 13.94 -1.36
CA LYS A 72 9.78 13.68 -0.92
C LYS A 72 8.79 14.66 -1.54
N TYR A 73 7.66 14.15 -1.99
CA TYR A 73 6.54 14.91 -2.54
C TYR A 73 5.25 14.46 -1.84
N ASN A 74 4.34 15.40 -1.60
CA ASN A 74 3.01 15.13 -1.08
C ASN A 74 2.00 15.45 -2.18
N PHE A 75 1.12 14.50 -2.47
CA PHE A 75 -0.02 14.69 -3.38
C PHE A 75 -1.31 14.44 -2.64
N ASP A 76 -2.34 15.22 -2.92
CA ASP A 76 -3.68 14.98 -2.42
C ASP A 76 -4.54 14.37 -3.55
N TYR A 77 -5.07 13.16 -3.37
CA TYR A 77 -6.00 12.50 -4.29
C TYR A 77 -7.43 12.98 -4.03
N ILE A 78 -8.14 13.41 -5.09
CA ILE A 78 -9.44 14.10 -5.02
C ILE A 78 -9.37 15.16 -3.89
N PRO A 79 -8.87 16.37 -4.19
CA PRO A 79 -8.22 17.27 -3.25
C PRO A 79 -8.79 17.24 -1.82
N GLY A 80 -8.02 16.64 -0.91
CA GLY A 80 -8.29 16.60 0.52
C GLY A 80 -8.68 15.24 1.10
N THR A 81 -8.94 14.21 0.27
CA THR A 81 -9.42 12.90 0.74
C THR A 81 -8.32 11.99 1.27
N VAL A 82 -7.30 11.72 0.45
CA VAL A 82 -6.15 10.88 0.80
C VAL A 82 -4.90 11.61 0.36
N ARG A 83 -3.87 11.61 1.22
CA ARG A 83 -2.54 12.09 0.86
C ARG A 83 -1.62 10.93 0.54
N LEU A 84 -0.89 11.10 -0.56
CA LEU A 84 0.22 10.27 -0.96
C LEU A 84 1.50 11.00 -0.56
N GLN A 85 2.26 10.43 0.36
CA GLN A 85 3.64 10.83 0.60
C GLN A 85 4.55 9.94 -0.24
N VAL A 86 5.12 10.51 -1.30
CA VAL A 86 5.95 9.80 -2.27
C VAL A 86 7.41 10.16 -2.00
N SER A 87 8.27 9.17 -1.71
CA SER A 87 9.69 9.38 -1.42
C SER A 87 10.58 8.45 -2.23
N ASN A 88 11.77 8.95 -2.60
CA ASN A 88 12.78 8.23 -3.38
C ASN A 88 13.65 7.27 -2.54
N GLN A 89 13.09 6.75 -1.46
CA GLN A 89 13.75 5.78 -0.59
C GLN A 89 12.73 4.87 0.09
N VAL A 90 13.19 3.70 0.52
CA VAL A 90 12.42 2.75 1.34
C VAL A 90 12.72 2.99 2.81
N TYR A 91 11.71 3.44 3.56
CA TYR A 91 11.85 3.70 4.99
C TYR A 91 11.90 2.39 5.79
N SER A 92 12.87 2.29 6.71
CA SER A 92 13.02 1.11 7.57
C SER A 92 11.78 0.81 8.41
N LEU A 93 11.08 1.86 8.87
CA LEU A 93 9.85 1.76 9.66
C LEU A 93 8.66 1.16 8.89
N CYS A 94 8.68 1.24 7.57
CA CYS A 94 7.63 0.68 6.71
C CYS A 94 7.95 -0.77 6.29
N CYS A 95 9.17 -1.25 6.52
CA CYS A 95 9.58 -2.59 6.14
C CYS A 95 9.00 -3.61 7.13
N PHE A 96 8.47 -4.72 6.63
CA PHE A 96 7.83 -5.75 7.44
C PHE A 96 8.54 -7.11 7.33
N GLY A 97 8.38 -8.00 8.31
CA GLY A 97 9.03 -9.32 8.34
C GLY A 97 10.36 -9.38 9.12
N THR A 98 11.16 -10.40 8.85
CA THR A 98 12.50 -10.64 9.40
C THR A 98 13.52 -9.60 8.93
N GLU A 99 14.67 -9.50 9.59
CA GLU A 99 15.70 -8.52 9.19
C GLU A 99 16.25 -8.73 7.78
N GLU A 100 16.37 -10.00 7.33
CA GLU A 100 16.76 -10.33 5.97
C GLU A 100 15.73 -9.80 4.96
N GLU A 101 14.44 -9.99 5.22
CA GLU A 101 13.37 -9.49 4.35
C GLU A 101 13.31 -7.97 4.30
N LYS A 102 13.46 -7.32 5.45
CA LYS A 102 13.52 -5.85 5.50
C LYS A 102 14.74 -5.34 4.72
N GLN A 103 15.88 -6.01 4.77
CA GLN A 103 17.05 -5.68 3.96
C GLN A 103 16.77 -5.86 2.47
N MET A 104 16.10 -6.95 2.09
CA MET A 104 15.73 -7.22 0.71
C MET A 104 14.74 -6.20 0.16
N GLN A 105 13.73 -5.80 0.94
CA GLN A 105 12.80 -4.72 0.58
C GLN A 105 13.56 -3.42 0.27
N ARG A 106 14.50 -3.02 1.13
CA ARG A 106 15.34 -1.82 0.91
C ARG A 106 16.31 -1.95 -0.26
N LYS A 107 16.73 -3.16 -0.61
CA LYS A 107 17.64 -3.43 -1.73
C LYS A 107 16.90 -3.44 -3.07
N ASN A 108 15.69 -4.00 -3.08
CA ASN A 108 14.94 -4.28 -4.32
C ASN A 108 14.01 -3.15 -4.73
N TYR A 109 13.55 -2.31 -3.80
CA TYR A 109 12.72 -1.15 -4.09
C TYR A 109 13.47 0.15 -3.79
N ASN A 110 13.11 1.21 -4.51
CA ASN A 110 13.77 2.51 -4.40
C ASN A 110 12.79 3.66 -4.14
N THR A 111 11.49 3.39 -4.10
CA THR A 111 10.45 4.39 -3.90
C THR A 111 9.42 3.86 -2.90
N THR A 112 8.97 4.74 -1.99
CA THR A 112 7.83 4.47 -1.11
C THR A 112 6.71 5.45 -1.41
N VAL A 113 5.50 4.94 -1.55
CA VAL A 113 4.25 5.72 -1.49
C VAL A 113 3.56 5.36 -0.18
N ILE A 114 3.38 6.34 0.71
CA ILE A 114 2.63 6.16 1.97
C ILE A 114 1.28 6.84 1.82
N LEU A 115 0.20 6.12 2.09
CA LEU A 115 -1.16 6.63 2.03
C LEU A 115 -1.63 7.03 3.42
N HIS A 116 -2.11 8.26 3.53
CA HIS A 116 -2.70 8.81 4.76
C HIS A 116 -4.11 9.29 4.45
N PRO A 117 -5.13 8.89 5.22
CA PRO A 117 -6.44 9.44 5.00
C PRO A 117 -6.58 10.86 5.59
N TYR A 118 -7.67 11.53 5.24
CA TYR A 118 -8.21 12.75 5.87
C TYR A 118 -7.26 13.93 6.06
N GLN A 119 -6.98 14.64 4.97
CA GLN A 119 -6.27 15.90 5.08
C GLN A 119 -7.18 17.11 5.22
N LYS A 120 -8.25 17.21 4.42
CA LYS A 120 -9.11 18.42 4.35
C LYS A 120 -10.56 18.16 3.97
N LYS A 121 -10.84 17.12 3.19
CA LYS A 121 -12.18 16.76 2.70
C LYS A 121 -12.37 15.26 2.79
N LYS A 122 -13.59 14.78 2.99
CA LYS A 122 -13.89 13.35 2.96
C LYS A 122 -14.75 13.04 1.75
N MET A 123 -14.51 11.90 1.12
CA MET A 123 -15.51 11.32 0.23
C MET A 123 -16.77 11.03 1.06
N PRO A 124 -17.97 11.40 0.58
CA PRO A 124 -19.19 11.19 1.35
C PRO A 124 -19.52 9.69 1.45
N PHE A 125 -19.99 9.26 2.62
CA PHE A 125 -20.47 7.89 2.88
C PHE A 125 -19.43 6.77 2.69
N VAL A 126 -18.14 7.08 2.84
CA VAL A 126 -17.07 6.07 2.84
C VAL A 126 -16.17 6.27 4.06
N SER A 127 -15.63 5.16 4.57
CA SER A 127 -14.61 5.17 5.62
C SER A 127 -13.25 5.67 5.11
N ASP A 128 -12.32 5.84 6.05
CA ASP A 128 -10.90 6.06 5.80
C ASP A 128 -10.31 4.99 4.91
N GLU A 129 -10.50 3.75 5.33
CA GLU A 129 -9.90 2.58 4.73
C GLU A 129 -10.47 2.38 3.34
N ARG A 130 -11.77 2.67 3.14
CA ARG A 130 -12.37 2.67 1.81
C ARG A 130 -11.75 3.73 0.92
N ALA A 131 -11.54 4.94 1.43
CA ALA A 131 -10.88 6.00 0.67
C ALA A 131 -9.45 5.61 0.29
N ILE A 132 -8.68 4.99 1.20
CA ILE A 132 -7.35 4.45 0.92
C ILE A 132 -7.44 3.34 -0.13
N ALA A 133 -8.37 2.40 -0.01
CA ALA A 133 -8.55 1.30 -0.96
C ALA A 133 -8.84 1.79 -2.40
N VAL A 134 -9.59 2.89 -2.56
CA VAL A 134 -9.81 3.53 -3.86
C VAL A 134 -8.50 4.06 -4.45
N VAL A 135 -7.63 4.65 -3.62
CA VAL A 135 -6.31 5.14 -4.06
C VAL A 135 -5.35 3.99 -4.35
N VAL A 136 -5.41 2.92 -3.56
CA VAL A 136 -4.66 1.67 -3.81
C VAL A 136 -5.01 1.12 -5.19
N ASP A 137 -6.29 1.05 -5.55
CA ASP A 137 -6.73 0.60 -6.88
C ASP A 137 -6.17 1.50 -8.00
N ASP A 138 -6.21 2.83 -7.85
CA ASP A 138 -5.68 3.76 -8.86
C ASP A 138 -4.15 3.63 -9.04
N ILE A 139 -3.40 3.51 -7.94
CA ILE A 139 -1.95 3.26 -7.99
C ILE A 139 -1.68 1.88 -8.59
N ALA A 140 -2.46 0.86 -8.25
CA ALA A 140 -2.28 -0.48 -8.79
C ALA A 140 -2.55 -0.56 -10.30
N GLN A 141 -3.52 0.20 -10.82
CA GLN A 141 -3.73 0.34 -12.26
C GLN A 141 -2.50 0.95 -12.95
N LEU A 142 -1.85 1.97 -12.34
CA LEU A 142 -0.58 2.51 -12.82
C LEU A 142 0.52 1.43 -12.80
N ILE A 143 0.68 0.73 -11.68
CA ILE A 143 1.67 -0.35 -11.50
C ILE A 143 1.51 -1.39 -12.61
N GLN A 144 0.28 -1.85 -12.86
CA GLN A 144 -0.02 -2.84 -13.88
C GLN A 144 0.25 -2.31 -15.29
N ARG A 145 -0.18 -1.10 -15.62
CA ARG A 145 -0.01 -0.49 -16.95
C ARG A 145 1.46 -0.32 -17.31
N GLU A 146 2.25 0.22 -16.38
CA GLU A 146 3.66 0.53 -16.58
C GLU A 146 4.60 -0.63 -16.19
N HIS A 147 4.04 -1.78 -15.81
CA HIS A 147 4.79 -2.96 -15.37
C HIS A 147 5.79 -2.67 -14.23
N ILE A 148 5.42 -1.80 -13.29
CA ILE A 148 6.29 -1.34 -12.20
C ILE A 148 6.38 -2.42 -11.12
N PRO A 149 7.56 -2.93 -10.76
CA PRO A 149 7.66 -3.85 -9.64
C PRO A 149 7.28 -3.20 -8.32
N SER A 150 6.49 -3.90 -7.51
CA SER A 150 5.87 -3.36 -6.31
C SER A 150 5.65 -4.41 -5.20
N CYS A 151 5.62 -3.95 -3.96
CA CYS A 151 5.27 -4.71 -2.77
C CYS A 151 4.38 -3.88 -1.83
N PHE A 152 3.43 -4.56 -1.21
CA PHE A 152 2.48 -3.98 -0.26
C PHE A 152 2.73 -4.68 1.09
N PRO A 153 3.79 -4.30 1.82
CA PRO A 153 4.31 -5.11 2.93
C PRO A 153 3.31 -5.22 4.11
N GLN A 154 2.28 -4.39 4.14
CA GLN A 154 1.24 -4.36 5.16
C GLN A 154 -0.14 -4.77 4.63
N SER A 155 -0.22 -5.46 3.48
CA SER A 155 -1.49 -6.01 2.98
C SER A 155 -1.99 -7.24 3.75
N ILE A 156 -1.31 -7.61 4.85
CA ILE A 156 -1.74 -8.66 5.76
C ILE A 156 -2.85 -8.10 6.65
N GLY A 157 -4.02 -8.73 6.62
CA GLY A 157 -5.12 -8.39 7.51
C GLY A 157 -4.77 -8.61 8.98
N TRP A 158 -5.32 -7.79 9.89
CA TRP A 158 -5.11 -7.95 11.33
C TRP A 158 -5.66 -9.26 11.90
N ASN A 159 -6.61 -9.91 11.20
CA ASN A 159 -7.05 -11.27 11.54
C ASN A 159 -6.00 -12.34 11.22
N ASN A 160 -5.00 -12.01 10.40
CA ASN A 160 -4.03 -12.94 9.84
C ASN A 160 -2.59 -12.42 9.95
N LEU A 161 -2.24 -11.70 11.02
CA LEU A 161 -0.92 -11.02 11.16
C LEU A 161 0.32 -11.92 10.90
N ASN A 162 0.17 -13.24 11.03
CA ASN A 162 1.23 -14.22 10.80
C ASN A 162 1.17 -14.90 9.42
N ASP A 163 0.20 -14.57 8.58
CA ASP A 163 0.03 -15.13 7.23
C ASP A 163 0.70 -14.25 6.17
N TYR A 164 2.03 -14.38 6.08
CA TYR A 164 2.84 -13.66 5.10
C TYR A 164 2.49 -14.00 3.63
N SER A 165 1.71 -15.07 3.38
CA SER A 165 1.23 -15.40 2.03
C SER A 165 0.26 -14.33 1.49
N GLN A 166 -0.31 -13.51 2.37
CA GLN A 166 -1.20 -12.39 2.04
C GLN A 166 -0.46 -11.13 1.60
N ILE A 167 0.87 -11.05 1.74
CA ILE A 167 1.62 -9.91 1.21
C ILE A 167 1.47 -9.85 -0.31
N VAL A 168 1.13 -8.67 -0.84
CA VAL A 168 0.88 -8.45 -2.26
C VAL A 168 2.13 -7.98 -2.99
N TYR A 169 2.38 -8.55 -4.17
CA TYR A 169 3.53 -8.26 -5.03
C TYR A 169 3.15 -8.22 -6.52
N PHE A 170 4.05 -7.62 -7.31
CA PHE A 170 4.00 -7.57 -8.78
C PHE A 170 5.41 -7.19 -9.30
N PRO A 171 6.03 -7.79 -10.35
CA PRO A 171 5.65 -8.91 -11.19
C PRO A 171 6.22 -10.29 -10.76
N ASP A 172 5.64 -11.34 -11.36
CA ASP A 172 5.36 -12.67 -10.79
C ASP A 172 6.52 -13.70 -10.72
N GLU A 173 7.80 -13.39 -10.91
CA GLU A 173 8.83 -14.48 -11.00
C GLU A 173 10.01 -14.42 -10.01
N VAL A 174 10.63 -13.27 -9.79
CA VAL A 174 11.82 -13.19 -8.90
C VAL A 174 11.44 -12.97 -7.43
N GLU A 175 10.27 -12.37 -7.16
CA GLU A 175 9.86 -12.03 -5.78
C GLU A 175 9.04 -13.15 -5.11
N ILE A 176 8.49 -14.09 -5.89
CA ILE A 176 7.84 -15.29 -5.35
C ILE A 176 8.81 -16.11 -4.49
N GLU A 177 10.10 -16.17 -4.84
CA GLU A 177 11.10 -16.89 -4.03
C GLU A 177 11.30 -16.25 -2.65
N MET A 178 11.15 -14.92 -2.55
CA MET A 178 11.24 -14.21 -1.27
C MET A 178 10.13 -14.69 -0.32
N CYS A 179 8.89 -14.78 -0.81
CA CYS A 179 7.72 -15.16 -0.01
C CYS A 179 7.63 -16.68 0.22
N LYS A 180 8.08 -17.50 -0.73
CA LYS A 180 8.03 -18.98 -0.63
C LYS A 180 9.00 -19.54 0.39
N SER A 181 10.12 -18.85 0.68
CA SER A 181 11.09 -19.29 1.70
C SER A 181 10.49 -19.48 3.10
N GLN A 182 9.29 -18.95 3.34
CA GLN A 182 8.61 -18.94 4.63
C GLN A 182 7.51 -20.00 4.79
N GLY A 183 6.90 -20.47 3.71
CA GLY A 183 5.84 -21.50 3.79
C GLY A 183 6.37 -22.91 4.12
N ALA A 184 7.69 -23.11 4.09
CA ALA A 184 8.33 -24.42 4.23
C ALA A 184 9.06 -24.63 5.56
N LYS A 185 9.00 -23.67 6.50
CA LYS A 185 9.72 -23.73 7.80
C LYS A 185 8.79 -23.63 9.01
N GLN A 186 7.56 -24.14 8.92
CA GLN A 186 6.71 -24.40 10.08
C GLN A 186 6.58 -25.90 10.32
#